data_AF-A0A1F4DZB9-F1
#
_entry.id   AF-A0A1F4DZB9-F1
#
_cell.length_a   1.000
_cell.length_b   1.000
_cell.length_c   1.000
_cell.angle_alpha   90.00
_cell.angle_beta   90.00
_cell.angle_gamma   90.00
#
_symmetry.space_group_name_H-M   'P 1'
#
loop_
_entity.id
_entity.type
_entity.pdbx_description
1 polymer ?
#
loop_
_entity_poly.entity_id
_entity_poly.type
_entity_poly.pdbx_seq_one_letter_code
_entity_poly.pdbx_strand_id
1 'polypeptide(L)'
;MSLQLFKASGTRFTAIFGGLLFAFALPFAHAQSGKWKPEKSIELVAPSGVGGGLDRTARSMQRIMQERKLVEVPVTVVNKAGAGNAIGYQSVS
;
A
#
# COMPACT_ATOMS: atom_id res chain seq x y z
N MET A 1 -53.22 -11.30 37.42
CA MET A 1 -53.20 -11.93 38.75
C MET A 1 -51.87 -12.65 38.88
N SER A 2 -50.99 -12.14 39.74
CA SER A 2 -49.64 -12.65 40.01
C SER A 2 -49.64 -14.13 40.40
N LEU A 3 -48.57 -14.87 40.07
CA LEU A 3 -47.68 -15.51 41.05
C LEU A 3 -46.61 -16.40 40.36
N GLN A 4 -45.33 -16.09 40.58
CA GLN A 4 -44.25 -17.01 41.04
C GLN A 4 -43.73 -18.04 40.00
N LEU A 5 -42.54 -18.63 40.04
CA LEU A 5 -41.34 -18.56 40.87
C LEU A 5 -40.23 -19.25 40.03
N PHE A 6 -38.99 -18.76 40.13
CA PHE A 6 -37.74 -19.53 40.24
C PHE A 6 -37.58 -20.90 39.53
N LYS A 7 -36.57 -21.04 38.65
CA LYS A 7 -35.38 -21.89 38.91
C LYS A 7 -34.32 -21.74 37.82
N ALA A 8 -33.08 -21.49 38.26
CA ALA A 8 -31.88 -21.37 37.45
C ALA A 8 -31.58 -22.64 36.63
N SER A 9 -31.28 -22.47 35.34
CA SER A 9 -30.64 -23.48 34.51
C SER A 9 -29.14 -23.21 34.49
N GLY A 10 -28.38 -24.05 35.20
CA GLY A 10 -26.93 -23.95 35.31
C GLY A 10 -26.24 -24.46 34.05
N THR A 11 -25.73 -23.54 33.22
CA THR A 11 -24.80 -23.85 32.13
C THR A 11 -23.41 -24.12 32.72
N ARG A 12 -23.18 -25.36 33.16
CA ARG A 12 -21.86 -25.84 33.62
C ARG A 12 -21.56 -27.20 33.00
N PHE A 13 -21.10 -27.25 31.75
CA PHE A 13 -20.34 -28.43 31.26
C PHE A 13 -19.60 -28.25 29.91
N THR A 14 -19.17 -27.03 29.54
CA THR A 14 -18.39 -26.82 28.29
C THR A 14 -17.19 -25.90 28.51
N ALA A 15 -16.41 -26.18 29.55
CA ALA A 15 -14.98 -25.81 29.61
C ALA A 15 -14.25 -27.16 29.74
N ILE A 16 -13.52 -27.63 28.72
CA ILE A 16 -12.04 -27.67 28.79
C ILE A 16 -11.39 -27.88 27.40
N PHE A 17 -12.14 -27.99 26.29
CA PHE A 17 -11.53 -28.36 24.98
C PHE A 17 -11.32 -27.23 23.95
N GLY A 18 -11.60 -25.96 24.28
CA GLY A 18 -11.50 -24.83 23.34
C GLY A 18 -10.37 -23.82 23.63
N GLY A 19 -9.42 -24.16 24.50
CA GLY A 19 -8.50 -23.18 25.10
C GLY A 19 -7.11 -23.04 24.46
N LEU A 20 -6.74 -23.84 23.46
CA LEU A 20 -5.34 -23.96 23.01
C LEU A 20 -5.11 -23.67 21.53
N LEU A 21 -5.88 -22.77 20.92
CA LEU A 21 -5.65 -22.30 19.54
C LEU A 21 -5.81 -20.77 19.36
N PHE A 22 -5.81 -19.97 20.43
CA PHE A 22 -6.04 -18.52 20.33
C PHE A 22 -4.82 -17.64 20.68
N ALA A 23 -3.62 -18.21 20.78
CA ALA A 23 -2.45 -17.50 21.30
C ALA A 23 -1.31 -17.26 20.29
N PHE A 24 -1.46 -17.55 18.99
CA PHE A 24 -0.32 -17.50 18.05
C PHE A 24 -0.59 -16.94 16.65
N ALA A 25 -1.33 -15.84 16.50
CA ALA A 25 -1.34 -15.13 15.21
C ALA A 25 -1.76 -13.67 15.31
N LEU A 26 -0.94 -12.83 15.97
CA LEU A 26 -0.86 -11.42 15.60
C LEU A 26 0.58 -11.13 15.18
N PRO A 27 0.98 -11.41 13.93
CA PRO A 27 2.25 -10.90 13.45
C PRO A 27 2.13 -9.37 13.29
N PHE A 28 2.73 -8.65 14.23
CA PHE A 28 3.39 -7.36 14.05
C PHE A 28 2.92 -6.53 12.84
N ALA A 29 1.80 -5.80 13.00
CA ALA A 29 1.54 -4.65 12.17
C ALA A 29 2.45 -3.49 12.62
N HIS A 30 3.67 -3.41 12.08
CA HIS A 30 4.51 -2.22 12.24
C HIS A 30 3.90 -1.09 11.42
N ALA A 31 3.05 -0.28 12.04
CA ALA A 31 2.66 1.00 11.46
C ALA A 31 3.90 1.90 11.38
N GLN A 32 4.45 2.10 10.18
CA GLN A 32 5.48 3.12 9.96
C GLN A 32 4.85 4.49 10.24
N SER A 33 5.20 5.07 11.39
CA SER A 33 4.71 6.39 11.86
C SER A 33 5.39 7.58 11.18
N GLY A 34 6.28 7.34 10.20
CA GLY A 34 6.87 8.37 9.37
C GLY A 34 6.13 8.52 8.05
N LYS A 35 5.68 9.74 7.73
CA LYS A 35 5.30 10.07 6.34
C LYS A 35 6.57 10.05 5.51
N TRP A 36 6.80 8.97 4.75
CA TRP A 36 7.93 8.91 3.82
C TRP A 36 7.84 10.06 2.81
N LYS A 37 8.97 10.73 2.58
CA LYS A 37 9.10 11.81 1.60
C LYS A 37 10.39 11.64 0.80
N PRO A 38 10.37 11.96 -0.51
CA PRO A 38 11.56 11.97 -1.33
C PRO A 38 12.44 13.19 -0.99
N GLU A 39 13.72 12.94 -0.72
CA GLU A 39 14.72 13.98 -0.40
C GLU A 39 15.53 14.41 -1.64
N LYS A 40 15.51 13.59 -2.69
CA LYS A 40 16.25 13.80 -3.95
C LYS A 40 15.29 14.00 -5.11
N SER A 41 15.77 14.64 -6.18
CA SER A 41 15.01 14.77 -7.42
C SER A 41 14.57 13.40 -7.94
N ILE A 42 13.35 13.35 -8.47
CA ILE A 42 12.71 12.14 -8.97
C ILE A 42 12.89 12.09 -10.49
N GLU A 43 13.52 11.03 -10.98
CA GLU A 43 13.56 10.68 -12.40
C GLU A 43 12.41 9.73 -12.73
N LEU A 44 11.48 10.17 -13.57
CA LEU A 44 10.43 9.33 -14.12
C LEU A 44 10.93 8.72 -15.44
N VAL A 45 11.29 7.45 -15.40
CA VAL A 45 11.74 6.72 -16.59
C VAL A 45 10.53 6.27 -17.41
N ALA A 46 10.40 6.81 -18.62
CA ALA A 46 9.48 6.29 -19.63
C ALA A 46 10.23 5.33 -20.56
N PRO A 47 9.87 4.05 -20.64
CA PRO A 47 10.57 3.09 -21.51
C PRO A 47 10.18 3.23 -22.99
N SER A 48 9.29 4.18 -23.33
CA SER A 48 8.95 4.52 -24.71
C SER A 48 9.83 5.65 -25.25
N GLY A 49 9.88 5.77 -26.58
CA GLY A 49 10.40 6.96 -27.25
C GLY A 49 9.63 8.23 -26.86
N VAL A 50 10.23 9.39 -27.13
CA VAL A 50 9.64 10.72 -26.90
C VAL A 50 8.30 10.81 -27.63
N GLY A 51 7.26 11.30 -26.95
CA GLY A 51 5.92 11.43 -27.53
C GLY A 51 5.12 10.12 -27.62
N GLY A 52 5.69 8.99 -27.23
CA GLY A 52 4.99 7.69 -27.10
C GLY A 52 3.98 7.68 -25.94
N GLY A 53 3.15 6.64 -25.88
CA GLY A 53 2.09 6.55 -24.86
C GLY A 53 2.61 6.66 -23.42
N LEU A 54 3.71 5.99 -23.11
CA LEU A 54 4.30 6.00 -21.76
C LEU A 54 4.99 7.33 -21.43
N ASP A 55 5.57 8.02 -22.41
CA ASP A 55 6.09 9.40 -22.24
C ASP A 55 4.96 10.38 -21.90
N ARG A 56 3.83 10.32 -22.62
CA ARG A 56 2.66 11.18 -22.33
C ARG A 56 2.09 10.92 -20.95
N THR A 57 1.98 9.65 -20.56
CA THR A 57 1.56 9.26 -19.21
C THR A 57 2.55 9.79 -18.16
N ALA A 58 3.86 9.61 -18.34
CA ALA A 58 4.87 10.10 -17.41
C ALA A 58 4.84 11.63 -17.25
N ARG A 59 4.67 12.38 -18.36
CA ARG A 59 4.52 13.85 -18.32
C ARG A 59 3.21 14.28 -17.65
N SER A 60 2.14 13.52 -17.82
CA SER A 60 0.86 13.76 -17.13
C SER A 60 1.01 13.55 -15.62
N MET A 61 1.69 12.47 -15.21
CA MET A 61 2.03 12.22 -13.80
C MET A 61 2.90 13.34 -13.22
N GLN A 62 3.96 13.73 -13.93
CA GLN A 62 4.82 14.86 -13.53
C GLN A 62 3.98 16.12 -13.28
N ARG A 63 3.08 16.46 -14.21
CA ARG A 63 2.20 17.62 -14.09
C ARG A 63 1.30 17.52 -12.85
N ILE A 64 0.65 16.38 -12.62
CA ILE A 64 -0.22 16.17 -11.45
C ILE A 64 0.57 16.30 -10.15
N MET A 65 1.76 15.69 -10.07
CA MET A 65 2.63 15.77 -8.89
C MET A 65 3.02 17.21 -8.54
N GLN A 66 3.31 18.01 -9.57
CA GLN A 66 3.66 19.43 -9.42
C GLN A 66 2.43 20.27 -9.04
N GLU A 67 1.32 20.14 -9.76
CA GLU A 67 0.10 20.93 -9.53
C GLU A 67 -0.50 20.67 -8.14
N ARG A 68 -0.50 19.42 -7.69
CA ARG A 68 -1.05 19.03 -6.39
C ARG A 68 -0.03 19.13 -5.25
N LYS A 69 1.20 19.58 -5.53
CA LYS A 69 2.30 19.67 -4.57
C LYS A 69 2.50 18.36 -3.78
N LEU A 70 2.43 17.22 -4.47
CA LEU A 70 2.57 15.90 -3.85
C LEU A 70 4.00 15.61 -3.44
N VAL A 71 4.96 16.28 -4.10
CA VAL A 71 6.39 16.16 -3.83
C VAL A 71 6.99 17.56 -3.77
N GLU A 72 7.95 17.73 -2.86
CA GLU A 72 8.67 18.99 -2.64
C GLU A 72 9.92 19.08 -3.52
N VAL A 73 10.30 17.97 -4.15
CA VAL A 73 11.51 17.83 -4.98
C VAL A 73 11.19 17.93 -6.48
N PRO A 74 12.15 18.35 -7.32
CA PRO A 74 11.98 18.38 -8.76
C PRO A 74 11.71 16.99 -9.34
N VAL A 75 10.78 16.90 -10.29
CA VAL A 75 10.43 15.68 -11.03
C VAL A 75 10.75 15.90 -12.51
N THR A 76 11.53 15.00 -13.10
CA THR A 76 11.93 15.06 -14.51
C THR A 76 11.63 13.76 -15.24
N VAL A 77 11.10 13.83 -16.46
CA VAL A 77 10.86 12.65 -17.32
C VAL A 77 12.09 12.36 -18.19
N VAL A 78 12.54 11.11 -18.19
CA VAL A 78 13.66 10.62 -19.02
C VAL A 78 13.18 9.44 -19.85
N ASN A 79 13.42 9.49 -21.16
CA ASN A 79 13.05 8.42 -22.08
C ASN A 79 14.21 7.43 -22.25
N LYS A 80 13.98 6.16 -21.90
CA LYS A 80 14.94 5.06 -22.07
C LYS A 80 14.32 3.98 -22.96
N ALA A 81 14.29 4.24 -24.26
CA ALA A 81 13.67 3.37 -25.24
C ALA A 81 14.57 2.21 -25.69
N GLY A 82 13.95 1.11 -26.10
CA GLY A 82 14.62 -0.03 -26.75
C GLY A 82 14.27 -1.39 -26.14
N ALA A 83 14.64 -2.46 -26.85
CA ALA A 83 14.41 -3.87 -26.48
C ALA A 83 12.99 -4.16 -25.95
N GLY A 84 11.94 -3.60 -26.59
CA GLY A 84 10.56 -3.82 -26.16
C GLY A 84 10.25 -3.31 -24.74
N ASN A 85 10.84 -2.19 -24.32
CA ASN A 85 10.76 -1.59 -22.98
C ASN A 85 11.72 -2.17 -21.93
N ALA A 86 12.43 -3.27 -22.23
CA ALA A 86 13.31 -3.93 -21.26
C ALA A 86 14.42 -3.01 -20.72
N ILE A 87 14.97 -2.12 -21.56
CA ILE A 87 16.02 -1.16 -21.16
C ILE A 87 15.52 -0.22 -20.08
N GLY A 88 14.29 0.30 -20.22
CA GLY A 88 13.72 1.19 -19.21
C GLY A 88 13.44 0.45 -17.90
N TYR A 89 12.96 -0.79 -17.94
CA TYR A 89 12.75 -1.60 -16.72
C TYR A 89 14.05 -1.94 -16.00
N GLN A 90 15.14 -2.22 -16.72
CA GLN A 90 16.44 -2.47 -16.12
C GLN A 90 17.08 -1.21 -15.52
N SER A 91 16.68 -0.02 -15.99
CA SER A 91 17.25 1.23 -15.51
C SER A 91 16.72 1.70 -14.15
N VAL A 92 15.66 1.05 -13.66
CA VAL A 92 15.05 1.31 -12.36
C VAL A 92 15.38 0.12 -11.45
N SER A 93 16.51 0.21 -10.77
CA SER A 93 17.03 -0.82 -9.84
C SER A 93 17.40 -0.19 -8.51
#